data_AF-A0A1J9R0U5-F1
#
_entry.id   AF-A0A1J9R0U5-F1
#
_cell.length_a   1.000
_cell.length_b   1.000
_cell.length_c   1.000
_cell.angle_alpha   90.00
_cell.angle_beta   90.00
_cell.angle_gamma   90.00
#
_symmetry.space_group_name_H-M   'P 1'
#
loop_
_entity.id
_entity.type
_entity.pdbx_description
1 polymer ?
#
loop_
_entity_poly.entity_id
_entity_poly.type
_entity_poly.pdbx_seq_one_letter_code
_entity_poly.pdbx_strand_id
1 'polypeptide(L)'
;MRFPTSIPKRLSNFATSRTCVYRSLHTKQAEFITLDYKGSLVTQNVNVDLGHAHEAFTMLPKEIGYAFRAGIHSNSRSLSVNSLARDSDQCPLTFYHDSRYFAHESLPYPRLVIPQDLPRQSDANTSPATLHTFGATHTITLDGTFDGKAQSRMKLFSVCLLQPAKFTNQLRDSLRDLKGPLDELKDK
;
A
#
# COMPACT_ATOMS: atom_id res chain seq x y z
N MET A 1 -14.78 60.24 -14.95
CA MET A 1 -14.97 58.82 -15.35
C MET A 1 -13.82 58.38 -16.23
N ARG A 2 -13.01 57.42 -15.78
CA ARG A 2 -12.15 56.51 -16.57
C ARG A 2 -11.41 55.62 -15.55
N PHE A 3 -11.84 54.37 -15.43
CA PHE A 3 -11.11 53.36 -14.65
C PHE A 3 -10.01 52.77 -15.54
N PRO A 4 -8.77 52.63 -15.06
CA PRO A 4 -7.78 51.80 -15.73
C PRO A 4 -8.07 50.32 -15.44
N THR A 5 -8.41 49.57 -16.48
CA THR A 5 -8.43 48.11 -16.51
C THR A 5 -6.99 47.59 -16.50
N SER A 6 -6.50 47.18 -15.33
CA SER A 6 -5.34 46.28 -15.26
C SER A 6 -5.70 45.08 -14.39
N ILE A 7 -5.92 43.95 -15.06
CA ILE A 7 -6.01 42.63 -14.44
C ILE A 7 -4.57 42.13 -14.33
N PRO A 8 -3.99 41.93 -13.14
CA PRO A 8 -2.70 41.27 -13.04
C PRO A 8 -2.89 39.78 -13.40
N LYS A 9 -2.50 39.41 -14.62
CA LYS A 9 -2.23 38.02 -15.00
C LYS A 9 -0.98 37.56 -14.25
N ARG A 10 -1.16 37.01 -13.05
CA ARG A 10 -0.12 36.20 -12.41
C ARG A 10 -0.75 35.04 -11.64
N LEU A 11 -1.38 34.12 -12.37
CA LEU A 11 -1.42 32.73 -11.96
C LEU A 11 0.00 32.20 -12.12
N SER A 12 0.84 32.44 -11.11
CA SER A 12 2.15 31.81 -11.03
C SER A 12 1.93 30.30 -10.89
N ASN A 13 2.26 29.61 -11.96
CA ASN A 13 2.37 28.18 -12.12
C ASN A 13 2.81 27.47 -10.83
N PHE A 14 1.87 26.95 -10.05
CA PHE A 14 2.10 25.73 -9.28
C PHE A 14 1.96 24.54 -10.24
N ALA A 15 2.79 24.53 -11.28
CA ALA A 15 3.11 23.30 -11.97
C ALA A 15 4.06 22.54 -11.02
N THR A 16 3.50 21.89 -10.01
CA THR A 16 4.18 20.76 -9.41
C THR A 16 4.35 19.78 -10.55
N SER A 17 5.55 19.69 -11.11
CA SER A 17 5.92 18.64 -12.03
C SER A 17 5.66 17.32 -11.29
N ARG A 18 4.47 16.77 -11.50
CA ARG A 18 4.09 15.44 -11.05
C ARG A 18 4.84 14.51 -11.99
N THR A 19 6.09 14.21 -11.66
CA THR A 19 6.83 13.14 -12.30
C THR A 19 6.06 11.85 -12.02
N CYS A 20 5.19 11.48 -12.96
CA CYS A 20 4.62 10.16 -13.04
C CYS A 20 5.78 9.22 -13.35
N VAL A 21 6.27 8.53 -12.33
CA VAL A 21 7.34 7.54 -12.51
C VAL A 21 6.68 6.24 -12.95
N TYR A 22 6.69 6.00 -14.26
CA TYR A 22 6.26 4.73 -14.81
C TYR A 22 7.25 3.64 -14.39
N ARG A 23 6.77 2.64 -13.64
CA ARG A 23 7.56 1.48 -13.24
C ARG A 23 6.95 0.23 -13.82
N SER A 24 7.79 -0.71 -14.26
CA SER A 24 7.31 -2.03 -14.63
C SER A 24 6.91 -2.77 -13.37
N LEU A 25 5.66 -3.21 -13.31
CA LEU A 25 5.13 -4.00 -12.21
C LEU A 25 5.07 -5.46 -12.62
N HIS A 26 5.66 -6.32 -11.81
CA HIS A 26 5.64 -7.75 -12.01
C HIS A 26 4.71 -8.40 -10.99
N THR A 27 3.62 -8.96 -11.48
CA THR A 27 2.71 -9.74 -10.64
C THR A 27 3.38 -11.06 -10.28
N LYS A 28 3.49 -11.34 -8.98
CA LYS A 28 4.03 -12.59 -8.46
C LYS A 28 3.13 -13.15 -7.37
N GLN A 29 3.23 -14.46 -7.14
CA GLN A 29 2.58 -15.13 -6.03
C GLN A 29 3.35 -14.87 -4.74
N ALA A 30 2.62 -14.43 -3.72
CA ALA A 30 3.07 -14.28 -2.34
C ALA A 30 2.19 -15.13 -1.42
N GLU A 31 2.71 -15.46 -0.25
CA GLU A 31 1.98 -16.22 0.77
C GLU A 31 1.57 -15.27 1.89
N PHE A 32 0.26 -15.09 2.05
CA PHE A 32 -0.31 -14.38 3.19
C PHE A 32 -0.67 -15.39 4.27
N ILE A 33 0.00 -15.30 5.43
CA ILE A 33 -0.13 -16.26 6.52
C ILE A 33 -0.75 -15.57 7.72
N THR A 34 -1.88 -16.09 8.19
CA THR A 34 -2.64 -15.56 9.33
C THR A 34 -3.09 -16.67 10.26
N LEU A 35 -3.68 -16.29 11.39
CA LEU A 35 -4.38 -17.19 12.30
C LEU A 35 -5.87 -17.20 11.97
N ASP A 36 -6.50 -18.37 12.01
CA ASP A 36 -7.95 -18.51 12.01
C ASP A 36 -8.54 -18.25 13.41
N TYR A 37 -9.87 -18.37 13.53
CA TYR A 37 -10.58 -18.19 14.81
C TYR A 37 -10.23 -19.24 15.88
N LYS A 38 -9.58 -20.35 15.50
CA LYS A 38 -9.07 -21.38 16.41
C LYS A 38 -7.60 -21.17 16.77
N GLY A 39 -6.95 -20.14 16.23
CA GLY A 39 -5.52 -19.91 16.38
C GLY A 39 -4.66 -20.84 15.51
N SER A 40 -5.23 -21.52 14.52
CA SER A 40 -4.49 -22.35 13.56
C SER A 40 -3.97 -21.51 12.40
N LEU A 41 -2.82 -21.91 11.84
CA LEU A 41 -2.23 -21.20 10.71
C LEU A 41 -3.00 -21.46 9.42
N VAL A 42 -3.33 -20.38 8.74
CA VAL A 42 -3.94 -20.39 7.42
C VAL A 42 -3.02 -19.64 6.47
N THR A 43 -2.68 -20.30 5.36
CA THR A 43 -1.86 -19.73 4.29
C THR A 43 -2.73 -19.52 3.06
N GLN A 44 -2.74 -18.30 2.55
CA GLN A 44 -3.44 -17.92 1.32
C GLN A 44 -2.43 -17.43 0.29
N ASN A 45 -2.45 -18.01 -0.91
CA ASN A 45 -1.70 -17.50 -2.04
C ASN A 45 -2.37 -16.25 -2.59
N VAL A 46 -1.60 -15.17 -2.73
CA VAL A 46 -2.10 -13.86 -3.16
C VAL A 46 -1.20 -13.29 -4.24
N ASN A 47 -1.83 -12.70 -5.27
CA ASN A 47 -1.10 -11.98 -6.30
C ASN A 47 -0.68 -10.61 -5.77
N VAL A 48 0.62 -10.36 -5.73
CA VAL A 48 1.21 -9.06 -5.38
C VAL A 48 1.96 -8.50 -6.58
N ASP A 49 1.95 -7.18 -6.70
CA ASP A 49 2.71 -6.48 -7.72
C ASP A 49 4.01 -5.97 -7.10
N LEU A 50 5.14 -6.44 -7.64
CA LEU A 50 6.47 -6.08 -7.19
C LEU A 50 7.15 -5.18 -8.22
N GLY A 51 7.98 -4.26 -7.71
CA GLY A 51 8.94 -3.55 -8.53
C GLY A 51 10.12 -4.43 -8.97
N HIS A 52 11.05 -3.82 -9.69
CA HIS A 52 12.34 -4.44 -10.00
C HIS A 52 13.16 -4.72 -8.74
N ALA A 53 14.25 -5.49 -8.87
CA ALA A 53 15.10 -5.89 -7.74
C ALA A 53 15.69 -4.72 -6.92
N HIS A 54 15.76 -3.51 -7.48
CA HIS A 54 16.27 -2.31 -6.81
C HIS A 54 15.15 -1.41 -6.24
N GLU A 55 13.89 -1.81 -6.42
CA GLU A 55 12.72 -1.07 -5.97
C GLU A 55 12.20 -1.69 -4.67
N ALA A 56 11.92 -0.86 -3.69
CA ALA A 56 11.70 -1.27 -2.30
C ALA A 56 10.22 -1.16 -1.92
N PHE A 57 9.35 -1.67 -2.79
CA PHE A 57 7.91 -1.67 -2.56
C PHE A 57 7.22 -2.97 -3.00
N THR A 58 6.07 -3.23 -2.41
CA THR A 58 5.17 -4.32 -2.74
C THR A 58 3.75 -3.79 -2.74
N MET A 59 3.02 -3.95 -3.85
CA MET A 59 1.62 -3.61 -3.95
C MET A 59 0.77 -4.85 -3.72
N LEU A 60 -0.30 -4.69 -2.95
CA LEU A 60 -1.16 -5.79 -2.52
C LEU A 60 -2.65 -5.45 -2.75
N PRO A 61 -3.49 -6.49 -2.93
CA PRO A 61 -4.94 -6.33 -2.93
C PRO A 61 -5.41 -5.65 -1.63
N LYS A 62 -6.45 -4.84 -1.72
CA LYS A 62 -6.93 -4.05 -0.57
C LYS A 62 -7.38 -4.95 0.57
N GLU A 63 -8.01 -6.06 0.23
CA GLU A 63 -8.54 -7.07 1.14
C GLU A 63 -7.42 -7.63 2.00
N ILE A 64 -6.27 -7.93 1.38
CA ILE A 64 -5.08 -8.43 2.07
C ILE A 64 -4.49 -7.36 2.97
N GLY A 65 -4.41 -6.10 2.53
CA GLY A 65 -3.83 -5.04 3.36
C GLY A 65 -4.70 -4.70 4.57
N TYR A 66 -6.02 -4.72 4.40
CA TYR A 66 -6.94 -4.58 5.53
C TYR A 66 -6.87 -5.79 6.46
N ALA A 67 -6.82 -7.02 5.93
CA ALA A 67 -6.66 -8.22 6.75
C ALA A 67 -5.34 -8.21 7.54
N PHE A 68 -4.23 -7.80 6.91
CA PHE A 68 -2.94 -7.66 7.56
C PHE A 68 -3.02 -6.66 8.73
N ARG A 69 -3.53 -5.46 8.46
CA ARG A 69 -3.71 -4.42 9.47
C ARG A 69 -4.64 -4.89 10.59
N ALA A 70 -5.77 -5.51 10.27
CA ALA A 70 -6.71 -6.03 11.26
C ALA A 70 -6.10 -7.13 12.14
N GLY A 71 -5.28 -8.01 11.56
CA GLY A 71 -4.52 -9.04 12.29
C GLY A 71 -3.55 -8.43 13.30
N ILE A 72 -2.87 -7.35 12.94
CA ILE A 72 -1.98 -6.61 13.85
C ILE A 72 -2.78 -5.98 15.00
N HIS A 73 -3.89 -5.29 14.70
CA HIS A 73 -4.71 -4.62 15.73
C HIS A 73 -5.47 -5.58 16.64
N SER A 74 -5.88 -6.74 16.15
CA SER A 74 -6.56 -7.76 16.96
C SER A 74 -5.59 -8.41 17.93
N ASN A 75 -4.38 -8.73 17.48
CA ASN A 75 -3.33 -9.31 18.32
C ASN A 75 -2.70 -8.28 19.27
N SER A 76 -2.63 -6.99 18.90
CA SER A 76 -2.07 -5.95 19.76
C SER A 76 -2.97 -5.56 20.94
N ARG A 77 -4.28 -5.86 20.92
CA ARG A 77 -5.12 -5.73 22.14
C ARG A 77 -4.64 -6.62 23.29
N SER A 78 -3.88 -7.67 23.00
CA SER A 78 -3.26 -8.53 24.02
C SER A 78 -1.92 -7.97 24.55
N LEU A 79 -1.32 -6.98 23.88
CA LEU A 79 -0.03 -6.39 24.24
C LEU A 79 -0.18 -4.87 24.31
N SER A 80 -0.42 -4.38 25.53
CA SER A 80 -0.52 -2.96 25.90
C SER A 80 0.72 -2.16 25.47
N VAL A 81 0.80 -1.71 24.22
CA VAL A 81 1.71 -0.64 23.78
C VAL A 81 1.04 0.17 22.68
N ASN A 82 0.68 1.41 23.00
CA ASN A 82 0.46 2.55 22.10
C ASN A 82 -0.17 2.23 20.73
N SER A 83 -1.50 2.05 20.71
CA SER A 83 -2.30 2.09 19.48
C SER A 83 -2.27 3.52 18.91
N LEU A 84 -1.19 3.85 18.20
CA LEU A 84 -1.08 5.07 17.41
C LEU A 84 -2.15 5.00 16.32
N ALA A 85 -3.24 5.70 16.59
CA ALA A 85 -4.39 5.96 15.73
C ALA A 85 -4.91 4.72 14.98
N ARG A 86 -6.00 4.14 15.48
CA ARG A 86 -6.90 3.29 14.67
C ARG A 86 -7.27 3.91 13.32
N ASP A 87 -7.09 5.23 13.18
CA ASP A 87 -7.38 6.04 12.00
C ASP A 87 -6.15 6.36 11.13
N SER A 88 -4.94 5.90 11.50
CA SER A 88 -3.75 6.08 10.66
C SER A 88 -3.81 5.12 9.47
N ASP A 89 -3.78 5.61 8.24
CA ASP A 89 -3.64 4.77 7.03
C ASP A 89 -2.27 4.10 6.90
N GLN A 90 -1.44 4.17 7.94
CA GLN A 90 -0.08 3.62 7.99
C GLN A 90 0.06 2.66 9.16
N CYS A 91 0.65 1.49 8.90
CA CYS A 91 0.95 0.47 9.89
C CYS A 91 2.44 0.10 9.79
N PRO A 92 3.24 0.29 10.87
CA PRO A 92 4.65 -0.06 10.86
C PRO A 92 4.82 -1.58 10.82
N LEU A 93 5.81 -2.01 10.06
CA LEU A 93 6.19 -3.39 9.80
C LEU A 93 7.72 -3.51 9.80
N THR A 94 8.18 -4.75 9.77
CA THR A 94 9.57 -5.14 9.59
C THR A 94 9.63 -6.12 8.43
N PHE A 95 10.56 -5.90 7.51
CA PHE A 95 10.91 -6.86 6.48
C PHE A 95 12.11 -7.69 6.92
N TYR A 96 11.98 -9.01 6.87
CA TYR A 96 13.02 -9.98 7.23
C TYR A 96 13.63 -10.52 5.94
N HIS A 97 14.87 -10.15 5.65
CA HIS A 97 15.49 -10.40 4.35
C HIS A 97 15.75 -11.88 4.07
N ASP A 98 16.35 -12.61 5.01
CA ASP A 98 16.72 -14.02 4.79
C ASP A 98 15.50 -14.92 4.55
N SER A 99 14.36 -14.57 5.16
CA SER A 99 13.10 -15.30 5.02
C SER A 99 12.08 -14.60 4.11
N ARG A 100 12.43 -13.43 3.57
CA ARG A 100 11.65 -12.61 2.63
C ARG A 100 10.18 -12.40 3.04
N TYR A 101 9.94 -11.99 4.27
CA TYR A 101 8.57 -11.71 4.72
C TYR A 101 8.44 -10.38 5.46
N PHE A 102 7.25 -9.79 5.35
CA PHE A 102 6.82 -8.69 6.19
C PHE A 102 6.06 -9.21 7.40
N ALA A 103 6.32 -8.65 8.58
CA ALA A 103 5.55 -8.88 9.80
C ALA A 103 5.61 -7.67 10.72
N HIS A 104 4.77 -7.62 11.74
CA HIS A 104 4.95 -6.66 12.83
C HIS A 104 6.03 -7.17 13.80
N GLU A 105 6.92 -6.30 14.27
CA GLU A 105 8.09 -6.68 15.08
C GLU A 105 7.73 -7.51 16.32
N SER A 106 6.68 -7.11 17.04
CA SER A 106 6.27 -7.76 18.28
C SER A 106 5.27 -8.92 18.10
N LEU A 107 4.86 -9.24 16.87
CA LEU A 107 3.82 -10.24 16.62
C LEU A 107 4.29 -11.29 15.64
N PRO A 108 4.06 -12.59 15.91
CA PRO A 108 4.45 -13.64 14.99
C PRO A 108 3.61 -13.65 13.70
N TYR A 109 2.37 -13.16 13.74
CA TYR A 109 1.42 -13.14 12.61
C TYR A 109 0.52 -11.89 12.67
N PRO A 110 -0.03 -11.43 11.54
CA PRO A 110 0.10 -11.99 10.18
C PRO A 110 1.47 -11.75 9.51
N ARG A 111 1.78 -12.56 8.48
CA ARG A 111 2.98 -12.43 7.64
C ARG A 111 2.60 -12.35 6.16
N LEU A 112 3.39 -11.62 5.38
CA LEU A 112 3.35 -11.68 3.92
C LEU A 112 4.73 -12.09 3.41
N VAL A 113 4.86 -13.32 2.91
CA VAL A 113 6.08 -13.84 2.32
C VAL A 113 6.08 -13.53 0.82
N ILE A 114 7.15 -12.90 0.33
CA ILE A 114 7.30 -12.54 -1.07
C ILE A 114 8.43 -13.35 -1.74
N PRO A 115 8.36 -13.61 -3.05
CA PRO A 115 9.31 -14.50 -3.73
C PRO A 115 10.65 -13.84 -4.07
N GLN A 116 10.86 -12.56 -3.73
CA GLN A 116 12.11 -11.85 -3.97
C GLN A 116 12.54 -11.08 -2.73
N ASP A 117 13.85 -10.93 -2.56
CA ASP A 117 14.40 -10.02 -1.55
C ASP A 117 14.19 -8.56 -2.00
N LEU A 118 14.16 -7.65 -1.03
CA LEU A 118 14.12 -6.21 -1.27
C LEU A 118 15.49 -5.59 -0.97
N PRO A 119 15.79 -4.41 -1.54
CA PRO A 119 17.08 -3.76 -1.34
C PRO A 119 17.42 -3.59 0.13
N ARG A 120 18.55 -4.17 0.56
CA ARG A 120 19.07 -4.00 1.92
C ARG A 120 19.54 -2.57 2.13
N GLN A 121 19.20 -2.01 3.29
CA GLN A 121 19.58 -0.65 3.68
C GLN A 121 20.80 -0.63 4.62
N SER A 122 21.13 -1.78 5.19
CA SER A 122 22.27 -2.03 6.06
C SER A 122 22.63 -3.52 6.01
N ASP A 123 23.68 -3.92 6.73
CA ASP A 123 24.07 -5.33 6.85
C ASP A 123 23.13 -6.15 7.78
N ALA A 124 22.13 -5.51 8.41
CA ALA A 124 21.15 -6.19 9.23
C ALA A 124 20.24 -7.13 8.40
N ASN A 125 19.72 -8.17 9.06
CA ASN A 125 18.72 -9.06 8.45
C ASN A 125 17.32 -8.41 8.38
N THR A 126 17.12 -7.25 9.00
CA THR A 126 15.83 -6.59 9.04
C THR A 126 15.91 -5.18 8.46
N SER A 127 14.84 -4.78 7.76
CA SER A 127 14.63 -3.40 7.34
C SER A 127 13.27 -2.90 7.86
N PRO A 128 13.20 -1.65 8.35
CA PRO A 128 11.92 -1.04 8.71
C PRO A 128 11.06 -0.87 7.46
N ALA A 129 9.76 -1.11 7.61
CA ALA A 129 8.81 -1.02 6.52
C ALA A 129 7.48 -0.43 7.01
N THR A 130 6.70 0.13 6.09
CA THR A 130 5.37 0.66 6.39
C THR A 130 4.35 0.13 5.40
N LEU A 131 3.26 -0.44 5.90
CA LEU A 131 2.05 -0.73 5.14
C LEU A 131 1.18 0.54 5.07
N HIS A 132 0.81 0.92 3.85
CA HIS A 132 -0.05 2.05 3.53
C HIS A 132 -1.39 1.53 3.01
N THR A 133 -2.48 1.81 3.73
CA THR A 133 -3.83 1.33 3.42
C THR A 133 -4.74 2.41 2.82
N PHE A 134 -4.17 3.36 2.07
CA PHE A 134 -4.90 4.41 1.37
C PHE A 134 -4.79 4.25 -0.15
N GLY A 135 -5.70 4.89 -0.90
CA GLY A 135 -5.65 4.92 -2.36
C GLY A 135 -6.35 3.75 -3.06
N ALA A 136 -5.98 3.50 -4.32
CA ALA A 136 -6.58 2.44 -5.15
C ALA A 136 -5.96 1.05 -4.88
N THR A 137 -4.74 1.00 -4.37
CA THR A 137 -4.04 -0.23 -4.00
C THR A 137 -3.33 -0.01 -2.67
N HIS A 138 -3.24 -1.05 -1.85
CA HIS A 138 -2.40 -0.97 -0.64
C HIS A 138 -0.95 -1.26 -1.02
N THR A 139 -0.02 -0.63 -0.32
CA THR A 139 1.40 -0.72 -0.64
C THR A 139 2.20 -0.88 0.63
N ILE A 140 3.18 -1.78 0.63
CA ILE A 140 4.23 -1.84 1.65
C ILE A 140 5.51 -1.26 1.04
N THR A 141 6.19 -0.37 1.75
CA THR A 141 7.49 0.20 1.33
C THR A 141 8.53 0.03 2.42
N LEU A 142 9.80 -0.15 2.07
CA LEU A 142 10.89 -0.05 3.04
C LEU A 142 11.13 1.43 3.41
N ASP A 143 11.23 1.72 4.70
CA ASP A 143 11.35 3.08 5.20
C ASP A 143 12.74 3.65 4.93
N GLY A 144 12.87 4.94 4.65
CA GLY A 144 14.17 5.56 4.33
C GLY A 144 14.67 5.34 2.90
N THR A 145 14.04 4.43 2.14
CA THR A 145 14.26 4.30 0.69
C THR A 145 13.58 5.43 -0.11
N PHE A 146 13.89 5.54 -1.41
CA PHE A 146 13.18 6.46 -2.29
C PHE A 146 11.66 6.20 -2.26
N ASP A 147 11.26 4.92 -2.32
CA ASP A 147 9.85 4.52 -2.37
C ASP A 147 9.12 4.85 -1.07
N GLY A 148 9.76 4.61 0.09
CA GLY A 148 9.21 5.01 1.39
C GLY A 148 9.03 6.52 1.51
N LYS A 149 10.04 7.31 1.11
CA LYS A 149 9.95 8.79 1.12
C LYS A 149 8.86 9.30 0.20
N ALA A 150 8.72 8.67 -0.96
CA ALA A 150 7.81 9.14 -1.98
C ALA A 150 6.35 8.76 -1.63
N GLN A 151 6.09 7.58 -1.09
CA GLN A 151 4.80 7.18 -0.54
C GLN A 151 4.32 8.08 0.62
N SER A 152 5.22 8.44 1.54
CA SER A 152 4.90 9.32 2.66
C SER A 152 4.60 10.77 2.24
N ARG A 153 5.21 11.26 1.15
CA ARG A 153 4.99 12.62 0.63
C ARG A 153 3.82 12.71 -0.34
N MET A 154 3.61 11.67 -1.13
CA MET A 154 2.59 11.61 -2.16
C MET A 154 1.61 10.50 -1.77
N LYS A 155 0.51 10.87 -1.09
CA LYS A 155 -0.67 9.98 -0.94
C LYS A 155 -1.28 9.55 -2.28
N LEU A 156 -0.73 10.02 -3.41
CA LEU A 156 -1.11 9.73 -4.78
C LEU A 156 -0.20 8.70 -5.48
N PHE A 157 0.82 8.17 -4.81
CA PHE A 157 1.83 7.28 -5.42
C PHE A 157 1.20 6.07 -6.14
N SER A 158 0.11 5.53 -5.59
CA SER A 158 -0.66 4.43 -6.17
C SER A 158 -1.08 4.69 -7.63
N VAL A 159 -1.46 5.92 -7.99
CA VAL A 159 -1.90 6.23 -9.36
C VAL A 159 -0.73 6.36 -10.34
N CYS A 160 0.43 6.83 -9.89
CA CYS A 160 1.59 7.02 -10.77
C CYS A 160 2.37 5.73 -11.05
N LEU A 161 2.26 4.72 -10.17
CA LEU A 161 2.93 3.43 -10.33
C LEU A 161 2.15 2.42 -11.16
N LEU A 162 0.82 2.58 -11.28
CA LEU A 162 0.00 1.66 -12.04
C LEU A 162 0.20 1.89 -13.54
N GLN A 163 0.55 0.83 -14.26
CA GLN A 163 0.43 0.82 -15.72
C GLN A 163 -1.02 1.19 -16.09
N PRO A 164 -1.26 2.07 -17.09
CA PRO A 164 -2.62 2.53 -17.43
C PRO A 164 -3.62 1.39 -17.65
N ALA A 165 -3.16 0.26 -18.20
CA ALA A 165 -3.97 -0.95 -18.39
C ALA A 165 -4.41 -1.61 -17.07
N LYS A 166 -3.51 -1.71 -16.07
CA LYS A 166 -3.86 -2.25 -14.76
C LYS A 166 -4.81 -1.33 -14.01
N PHE A 167 -4.57 -0.02 -14.05
CA PHE A 167 -5.45 0.96 -13.42
C PHE A 167 -6.85 0.97 -14.04
N THR A 168 -6.94 0.93 -15.38
CA THR A 168 -8.25 0.91 -16.08
C THR A 168 -9.02 -0.38 -15.82
N ASN A 169 -8.36 -1.53 -15.78
CA ASN A 169 -8.99 -2.80 -15.40
C ASN A 169 -9.48 -2.74 -13.95
N GLN A 170 -8.65 -2.26 -13.02
CA GLN A 170 -9.02 -2.14 -11.61
C GLN A 170 -10.20 -1.17 -11.40
N LEU A 171 -10.20 -0.02 -12.07
CA LEU A 171 -11.33 0.90 -12.05
C LEU A 171 -12.58 0.26 -12.66
N ARG A 172 -12.45 -0.48 -13.75
CA ARG A 172 -13.57 -1.20 -14.36
C ARG A 172 -14.15 -2.24 -13.41
N ASP A 173 -13.31 -2.96 -12.68
CA ASP A 173 -13.74 -3.97 -11.71
C ASP A 173 -14.42 -3.31 -10.51
N SER A 174 -13.83 -2.24 -9.96
CA SER A 174 -14.46 -1.44 -8.89
C SER A 174 -15.80 -0.82 -9.32
N LEU A 175 -15.92 -0.35 -10.57
CA LEU A 175 -17.17 0.17 -11.11
C LEU A 175 -18.21 -0.93 -11.34
N ARG A 176 -17.79 -2.16 -11.67
CA ARG A 176 -18.69 -3.31 -11.76
C ARG A 176 -19.23 -3.70 -10.38
N ASP A 177 -18.37 -3.72 -9.37
CA ASP A 177 -18.75 -4.02 -7.99
C ASP A 177 -19.70 -2.97 -7.43
N LEU A 178 -19.57 -1.69 -7.84
CA LEU A 178 -20.49 -0.63 -7.44
C LEU A 178 -21.83 -0.66 -8.19
N LYS A 179 -21.87 -1.25 -9.39
CA LYS A 179 -23.05 -1.24 -10.25
C LYS A 179 -24.14 -2.20 -9.75
N GLY A 180 -23.76 -3.37 -9.23
CA GLY A 180 -24.71 -4.33 -8.65
C GLY A 180 -25.58 -3.73 -7.54
N PRO A 181 -24.99 -3.11 -6.50
CA PRO A 181 -25.73 -2.44 -5.43
C PRO A 181 -26.59 -1.27 -5.90
N LEU A 182 -26.20 -0.58 -6.98
CA LEU A 182 -26.93 0.55 -7.53
C LEU A 182 -28.17 0.10 -8.32
N ASP A 183 -28.08 -1.04 -9.01
CA ASP A 183 -29.21 -1.63 -9.73
C ASP A 183 -30.25 -2.19 -8.73
N GLU A 184 -29.83 -2.78 -7.61
CA GLU A 184 -30.74 -3.19 -6.52
C GLU A 184 -31.46 -2.01 -5.83
N LEU A 185 -30.87 -0.80 -5.85
CA LEU A 185 -31.49 0.39 -5.26
C LEU A 185 -32.56 1.03 -6.17
N LYS A 186 -32.58 0.67 -7.46
CA LYS A 186 -33.55 1.16 -8.44
C LYS A 186 -34.83 0.33 -8.48
N ASP A 187 -34.80 -0.89 -7.96
CA ASP A 187 -35.94 -1.81 -7.90
C ASP A 187 -36.74 -1.70 -6.57
N LYS A 188 -36.52 -0.62 -5.80
CA LYS A 188 -37.30 -0.23 -4.61
C LYS A 188 -37.94 1.14 -4.81
#